data_AF-A0A1Z4R295-F1
#
_entry.id   AF-A0A1Z4R295-F1
#
_cell.length_a   1.000
_cell.length_b   1.000
_cell.length_c   1.000
_cell.angle_alpha   90.00
_cell.angle_beta   90.00
_cell.angle_gamma   90.00
#
_symmetry.space_group_name_H-M   'P 1'
#
loop_
_entity.id
_entity.type
_entity.pdbx_description
1 polymer ?
#
loop_
_entity_poly.entity_id
_entity_poly.type
_entity_poly.pdbx_seq_one_letter_code
_entity_poly.pdbx_strand_id
1 'polypeptide(L)' 'MDDIQKLIAIQQELEQIGERLGELFKTDHPQFNDVFEDIGAAGYYIQEAGYRLESAKRTLQGAEEDEN' A
#
# COMPACT_ATOMS: atom_id res chain seq x y z
N MET A 1 2.67 13.03 -16.28
CA MET A 1 3.97 12.40 -15.91
C MET A 1 4.34 12.60 -14.44
N ASP A 2 4.23 13.81 -13.87
CA ASP A 2 4.62 14.09 -12.47
C ASP A 2 3.76 13.35 -11.43
N ASP A 3 2.44 13.30 -11.63
CA ASP A 3 1.53 12.69 -10.64
C ASP A 3 1.62 11.15 -10.59
N ILE A 4 1.97 10.49 -11.69
CA ILE A 4 2.21 9.04 -11.71
C ILE A 4 3.48 8.68 -10.92
N GLN A 5 4.51 9.52 -11.01
CA GLN A 5 5.74 9.32 -10.22
C GLN A 5 5.50 9.54 -8.72
N LYS A 6 4.67 10.53 -8.35
CA LYS A 6 4.24 10.72 -6.95
C LYS A 6 3.47 9.51 -6.42
N LEU A 7 2.59 8.91 -7.24
CA LEU A 7 1.85 7.71 -6.86
C LEU A 7 2.77 6.51 -6.63
N ILE A 8 3.78 6.31 -7.48
CA ILE A 8 4.77 5.24 -7.32
C ILE A 8 5.59 5.45 -6.04
N ALA A 9 5.99 6.69 -5.74
CA ALA A 9 6.75 7.01 -4.53
C ALA A 9 5.93 6.72 -3.26
N ILE A 10 4.64 7.11 -3.24
CA ILE A 10 3.74 6.82 -2.10
C ILE A 10 3.60 5.31 -1.89
N GLN A 11 3.45 4.53 -2.97
CA GLN A 11 3.34 3.08 -2.87
C GLN A 11 4.61 2.44 -2.25
N GLN A 12 5.79 2.88 -2.66
CA GLN A 12 7.05 2.36 -2.11
C GLN A 12 7.25 2.68 -0.63
N GLU A 13 6.88 3.89 -0.20
CA GLU A 13 6.94 4.27 1.23
C GLU A 13 5.99 3.40 2.07
N LEU A 14 4.78 3.16 1.55
CA LEU A 14 3.78 2.33 2.19
C LEU A 14 4.24 0.87 2.37
N GLU A 15 4.85 0.28 1.34
CA GLU A 15 5.42 -1.07 1.42
C GLU A 15 6.55 -1.16 2.45
N GLN A 16 7.46 -0.19 2.48
CA GLN A 16 8.54 -0.15 3.47
C GLN A 16 8.04 0.00 4.91
N ILE A 17 6.98 0.79 5.12
CA ILE A 17 6.35 0.91 6.44
C ILE A 17 5.77 -0.44 6.88
N GLY A 18 5.09 -1.15 5.97
CA GLY A 18 4.56 -2.48 6.22
C GLY A 18 5.62 -3.51 6.62
N GLU A 19 6.74 -3.56 5.90
CA GLU A 19 7.86 -4.47 6.22
C GLU A 19 8.45 -4.17 7.60
N ARG A 20 8.70 -2.90 7.93
CA ARG A 20 9.29 -2.50 9.22
C ARG A 20 8.35 -2.80 10.39
N LEU A 21 7.05 -2.65 10.20
CA LEU A 21 6.06 -3.05 11.20
C LEU A 21 6.08 -4.57 11.42
N GLY A 22 6.17 -5.36 10.35
CA GLY A 22 6.28 -6.82 10.45
C GLY A 22 7.57 -7.31 11.12
N GLU A 23 8.69 -6.59 10.97
CA GLU A 23 9.95 -6.91 11.66
C GLU A 23 9.91 -6.57 13.15
N LEU A 24 9.39 -5.38 13.50
CA LEU A 24 9.32 -4.91 14.88
C LEU A 24 8.36 -5.74 15.72
N PHE A 25 7.33 -6.26 15.07
CA PHE A 25 6.30 -7.01 15.73
C PHE A 25 6.13 -8.38 15.05
N LYS A 26 6.77 -9.40 15.62
CA LYS A 26 6.68 -10.77 15.12
C LYS A 26 5.33 -11.39 15.45
N THR A 27 4.87 -12.28 14.57
CA THR A 27 3.61 -13.04 14.64
C THR A 27 3.36 -13.87 15.91
N ASP A 28 4.32 -13.94 16.85
CA ASP A 28 4.25 -14.77 18.06
C ASP A 28 4.14 -13.97 19.39
N HIS A 29 4.06 -12.64 19.35
CA HIS A 29 4.12 -11.82 20.56
C HIS A 29 2.78 -11.78 21.33
N PRO A 30 2.66 -12.11 22.63
CA PRO A 30 1.36 -12.32 23.31
C PRO A 30 0.38 -11.11 23.39
N GLN A 31 0.81 -9.90 23.05
CA GLN A 31 -0.07 -8.73 22.83
C GLN A 31 -0.52 -8.60 21.36
N PHE A 32 -0.38 -9.68 20.57
CA PHE A 32 -0.66 -9.78 19.13
C PHE A 32 -2.11 -9.56 18.75
N ASN A 33 -3.05 -9.57 19.69
CA ASN A 33 -4.45 -9.54 19.31
C ASN A 33 -4.99 -8.11 19.32
N ASP A 34 -4.76 -7.33 20.37
CA ASP A 34 -5.46 -6.04 20.51
C ASP A 34 -4.71 -4.87 19.84
N VAL A 35 -3.39 -4.74 20.02
CA VAL A 35 -2.59 -3.65 19.39
C VAL A 35 -2.31 -3.94 17.91
N PHE A 36 -2.36 -5.22 17.54
CA PHE A 36 -2.11 -5.71 16.20
C PHE A 36 -3.36 -5.85 15.36
N GLU A 37 -4.55 -5.82 15.95
CA GLU A 37 -5.77 -5.62 15.16
C GLU A 37 -5.72 -4.24 14.51
N ASP A 38 -5.31 -3.20 15.23
CA ASP A 38 -5.16 -1.84 14.68
C ASP A 38 -3.98 -1.73 13.70
N ILE A 39 -2.80 -2.30 14.03
CA ILE A 39 -1.63 -2.29 13.14
C ILE A 39 -1.84 -3.20 11.92
N GLY A 40 -2.48 -4.35 12.11
CA GLY A 40 -2.88 -5.28 11.06
C GLY A 40 -3.94 -4.68 10.15
N ALA A 41 -4.92 -3.97 10.72
CA ALA A 41 -5.88 -3.17 9.95
C ALA A 41 -5.17 -2.07 9.17
N ALA A 42 -4.21 -1.37 9.78
CA ALA A 42 -3.39 -0.38 9.07
C ALA A 42 -2.62 -1.01 7.90
N GLY A 43 -1.95 -2.15 8.11
CA GLY A 43 -1.27 -2.90 7.06
C GLY A 43 -2.22 -3.35 5.94
N TYR A 44 -3.40 -3.86 6.29
CA TYR A 44 -4.45 -4.22 5.34
C TYR A 44 -4.91 -3.01 4.51
N TYR A 45 -5.19 -1.86 5.15
CA TYR A 45 -5.63 -0.65 4.45
C TYR A 45 -4.54 -0.07 3.55
N ILE A 46 -3.28 -0.16 3.97
CA ILE A 46 -2.13 0.23 3.16
C ILE A 46 -2.04 -0.61 1.90
N GLN A 47 -2.14 -1.94 2.03
CA GLN A 47 -2.12 -2.85 0.89
C GLN A 47 -3.31 -2.63 -0.07
N GLU A 48 -4.50 -2.45 0.49
CA GLU A 48 -5.72 -2.13 -0.26
C GLU A 48 -5.59 -0.79 -1.02
N ALA A 49 -4.97 0.22 -0.41
CA ALA A 49 -4.67 1.49 -1.07
C ALA A 49 -3.71 1.28 -2.25
N GLY A 50 -2.66 0.48 -2.09
CA GLY A 50 -1.73 0.11 -3.16
C GLY A 50 -2.45 -0.52 -4.37
N TYR A 51 -3.34 -1.49 -4.13
CA TYR A 51 -4.12 -2.11 -5.21
C TYR A 51 -5.02 -1.12 -5.95
N ARG A 52 -5.66 -0.19 -5.22
CA ARG A 52 -6.52 0.83 -5.84
C ARG A 52 -5.72 1.82 -6.66
N LEU A 53 -4.53 2.20 -6.22
CA LEU A 53 -3.63 3.07 -6.97
C LEU A 53 -3.12 2.40 -8.25
N GLU A 54 -2.75 1.12 -8.19
CA GLU A 54 -2.35 0.34 -9.36
C GLU A 54 -3.51 0.19 -10.35
N SER A 55 -4.74 -0.02 -9.86
CA SER A 55 -5.95 -0.01 -10.69
C SER A 55 -6.18 1.34 -11.37
N ALA A 56 -6.07 2.44 -10.62
CA ALA A 56 -6.24 3.79 -11.15
C ALA A 56 -5.19 4.11 -12.23
N LYS A 57 -3.93 3.74 -12.00
CA LYS A 57 -2.84 3.87 -12.97
C LYS A 57 -3.14 3.13 -14.27
N ARG A 58 -3.61 1.87 -14.19
CA ARG A 58 -3.98 1.09 -15.39
C ARG A 58 -5.12 1.73 -16.18
N THR A 59 -6.14 2.24 -15.49
CA THR A 59 -7.26 2.95 -16.14
C THR A 59 -6.77 4.21 -16.85
N LEU A 60 -5.90 4.99 -16.22
CA LEU A 60 -5.34 6.20 -16.83
C LEU A 60 -4.45 5.88 -18.04
N GLN A 61 -3.66 4.80 -17.98
CA GLN A 61 -2.83 4.36 -19.10
C GLN A 61 -3.65 3.85 -20.29
N GLY A 62 -4.72 3.09 -20.04
CA GLY A 62 -5.62 2.62 -21.10
C GLY A 62 -6.43 3.76 -21.74
N ALA A 63 -6.83 4.76 -20.96
CA ALA A 63 -7.52 5.94 -21.48
C ALA A 63 -6.64 6.80 -22.40
N GLU A 64 -5.32 6.86 -22.16
CA GLU A 64 -4.36 7.54 -23.04
C GLU A 64 -4.09 6.76 -24.35
N GLU A 65 -4.30 5.44 -24.38
CA GLU A 65 -4.17 4.61 -25.60
C GLU A 65 -5.40 4.68 -26.51
N ASP A 66 -6.60 4.87 -25.97
CA ASP A 66 -7.86 4.97 -26.73
C ASP A 66 -8.09 6.37 -27.35
N GLU A 67 -7.37 7.41 -26.91
CA GLU A 67 -7.46 8.79 -27.46
C GLU A 67 -6.49 9.06 -28.63
N ASN A 68 -5.71 8.06 -29.09
CA ASN A 68 -4.65 8.20 -30.10
C ASN A 68 -4.93 7.45 -31.42
#